data_AF-R0MIY7-F1
#
_entry.id   AF-R0MIY7-F1
#
_cell.length_a   1.000
_cell.length_b   1.000
_cell.length_c   1.000
_cell.angle_alpha   90.00
_cell.angle_beta   90.00
_cell.angle_gamma   90.00
#
_symmetry.space_group_name_H-M   'P 1'
#
loop_
_entity.id
_entity.type
_entity.pdbx_description
1 polymer ?
#
loop_
_entity_poly.entity_id
_entity_poly.type
_entity_poly.pdbx_seq_one_letter_code
_entity_poly.pdbx_strand_id
1 'polypeptide(L)'
;MKNSVIHGIAVHHGALLPFVKECVEILFSLNLVKLLIATETFAMGVNMPAKSVAFLSISKIDGDVFRNLTTGEYTQMSGRAGRRGMDKVGTVLIADEKNPSINVIQKMIEGTPLKLNSQFKLSFSLILTALRSNIKVEDIMRKSYKEHSKQKNEDKDLIRLIALEDGSKRVECFDIYQYINILEELCFVNTTMLRKHNPIKPGDIVMLKIIHYVR
;
A
#
# COMPACT_ATOMS: atom_id res chain seq x y z
N MET A 1 25.55 22.78 -4.82
CA MET A 1 25.85 21.45 -5.40
C MET A 1 27.32 21.28 -5.77
N LYS A 2 27.95 22.17 -6.56
CA LYS A 2 29.35 22.02 -7.00
C LYS A 2 30.32 21.71 -5.84
N ASN A 3 30.29 22.48 -4.75
CA ASN A 3 31.16 22.23 -3.60
C ASN A 3 30.87 20.90 -2.90
N SER A 4 29.60 20.49 -2.76
CA SER A 4 29.23 19.22 -2.11
C SER A 4 29.75 18.00 -2.87
N VAL A 5 29.67 18.03 -4.20
CA VAL A 5 30.12 16.92 -5.07
C VAL A 5 31.63 16.75 -5.01
N ILE A 6 32.39 17.85 -4.87
CA ILE A 6 33.85 17.81 -4.66
C ILE A 6 34.21 17.07 -3.37
N HIS A 7 33.34 17.13 -2.35
CA HIS A 7 33.51 16.38 -1.11
C HIS A 7 32.91 14.96 -1.17
N GLY A 8 32.49 14.49 -2.35
CA GLY A 8 31.90 13.17 -2.55
C GLY A 8 30.45 13.03 -2.04
N ILE A 9 29.74 14.15 -1.87
CA ILE A 9 28.35 14.19 -1.41
C ILE A 9 27.44 14.72 -2.53
N ALA A 10 26.39 13.98 -2.87
CA ALA A 10 25.41 14.41 -3.85
C ALA A 10 23.98 14.22 -3.37
N VAL A 11 23.06 14.93 -4.03
CA VAL A 11 21.61 14.84 -3.79
C VAL A 11 20.93 14.44 -5.10
N HIS A 12 19.94 13.57 -5.03
CA HIS A 12 19.12 13.15 -6.18
C HIS A 12 17.63 13.19 -5.83
N HIS A 13 16.89 14.10 -6.45
CA HIS A 13 15.44 14.18 -6.27
C HIS A 13 14.72 14.64 -7.54
N GLY A 14 13.41 14.42 -7.61
CA GLY A 14 12.58 14.73 -8.78
C GLY A 14 12.67 16.17 -9.28
N ALA A 15 12.82 17.15 -8.38
CA ALA A 15 12.93 18.57 -8.72
C ALA A 15 14.29 19.01 -9.32
N LEU A 16 15.28 18.11 -9.45
CA LEU A 16 16.53 18.44 -10.15
C LEU A 16 16.32 18.43 -11.67
N LEU A 17 17.04 19.33 -12.36
CA LEU A 17 17.11 19.33 -13.82
C LEU A 17 17.58 17.96 -14.35
N PRO A 18 17.02 17.45 -15.47
CA PRO A 18 17.39 16.14 -16.02
C PRO A 18 18.90 15.94 -16.18
N PHE A 19 19.59 16.91 -16.79
CA PHE A 19 21.04 16.88 -16.96
C PHE A 19 21.82 16.77 -15.63
N VAL A 20 21.33 17.43 -14.58
CA VAL A 20 21.98 17.37 -13.25
C VAL A 20 21.82 15.97 -12.64
N LYS A 21 20.65 15.33 -12.81
CA LYS A 21 20.42 13.95 -12.36
C LYS A 21 21.35 12.97 -13.06
N GLU A 22 21.48 13.08 -14.38
CA GLU A 22 22.39 12.26 -15.18
C GLU A 22 23.84 12.43 -14.74
N CYS A 23 24.27 13.67 -14.48
CA CYS A 23 25.62 13.93 -13.96
C CYS A 23 25.85 13.25 -12.60
N VAL A 24 24.91 13.36 -11.66
CA VAL A 24 25.01 12.71 -10.34
C VAL A 24 25.04 11.18 -10.48
N GLU A 25 24.22 10.62 -11.35
CA GLU A 25 24.17 9.19 -11.68
C GLU A 25 25.50 8.65 -12.21
N ILE A 26 26.10 9.36 -13.16
CA ILE A 26 27.42 9.02 -13.71
C ILE A 26 28.48 9.09 -12.61
N LEU A 27 28.53 10.16 -11.84
CA LEU A 27 29.52 10.34 -10.77
C LEU A 27 29.37 9.30 -9.65
N PHE A 28 28.16 8.86 -9.34
CA PHE A 28 27.90 7.78 -8.40
C PHE A 28 28.39 6.43 -8.93
N SER A 29 28.11 6.13 -10.20
CA SER A 29 28.57 4.90 -10.87
C SER A 29 30.09 4.81 -10.97
N LEU A 30 30.76 5.95 -11.15
CA LEU A 30 32.22 6.07 -11.12
C LEU A 30 32.81 6.06 -9.71
N ASN A 31 31.99 5.86 -8.67
CA ASN A 31 32.41 5.84 -7.27
C ASN A 31 33.09 7.15 -6.81
N LEU A 32 32.79 8.28 -7.46
CA LEU A 32 33.27 9.62 -7.07
C LEU A 32 32.37 10.24 -5.99
N VAL A 33 31.08 9.90 -6.00
CA VAL A 33 30.15 10.21 -4.91
C VAL A 33 30.14 9.04 -3.93
N LYS A 34 30.50 9.30 -2.68
CA LYS A 34 30.50 8.31 -1.58
C LYS A 34 29.19 8.32 -0.81
N LEU A 35 28.56 9.49 -0.69
CA LEU A 35 27.27 9.67 -0.03
C LEU A 35 26.27 10.27 -1.02
N LEU A 36 25.19 9.54 -1.28
CA LEU A 36 24.10 10.00 -2.11
C LEU A 36 22.82 10.08 -1.26
N ILE A 37 22.27 11.28 -1.15
CA ILE A 37 20.97 11.52 -0.52
C ILE A 37 19.93 11.51 -1.63
N ALA A 38 19.03 10.52 -1.65
CA ALA A 38 18.10 10.35 -2.75
C ALA A 38 16.64 10.17 -2.31
N THR A 39 15.69 10.60 -3.14
CA THR A 39 14.26 10.30 -2.97
C THR A 39 13.90 8.92 -3.53
N GLU A 40 12.70 8.44 -3.18
CA GLU A 40 12.15 7.14 -3.58
C GLU A 40 12.36 6.80 -5.07
N THR A 41 12.17 7.78 -5.95
CA THR A 41 12.30 7.62 -7.41
C THR A 41 13.65 7.10 -7.87
N PHE A 42 14.74 7.49 -7.20
CA PHE A 42 16.08 7.01 -7.55
C PHE A 42 16.27 5.55 -7.12
N ALA A 43 15.88 5.24 -5.88
CA ALA A 43 16.07 3.93 -5.29
C ALA A 43 15.27 2.84 -6.02
N MET A 44 14.10 3.19 -6.59
CA MET A 44 13.31 2.30 -7.43
C MET A 44 13.77 2.28 -8.90
N GLY A 45 14.23 3.41 -9.45
CA GLY A 45 14.30 3.63 -10.90
C GLY A 45 15.59 3.23 -11.63
N VAL A 46 16.72 3.01 -10.94
CA VAL A 46 18.02 2.82 -11.62
C VAL A 46 18.81 1.66 -11.01
N ASN A 47 19.54 0.90 -11.84
CA ASN A 47 20.40 -0.19 -11.40
C ASN A 47 21.76 0.29 -10.86
N MET A 48 21.75 1.11 -9.80
CA MET A 48 22.96 1.63 -9.15
C MET A 48 23.07 1.07 -7.72
N PRO A 49 23.81 -0.03 -7.51
CA PRO A 49 23.97 -0.62 -6.18
C PRO A 49 24.94 0.18 -5.31
N ALA A 50 24.66 0.23 -4.01
CA ALA A 50 25.48 0.85 -2.98
C ALA A 50 25.98 -0.22 -2.00
N LYS A 51 27.07 0.05 -1.26
CA LYS A 51 27.50 -0.87 -0.19
C LYS A 51 26.45 -0.97 0.93
N SER A 52 25.86 0.17 1.27
CA SER A 52 24.87 0.29 2.33
C SER A 52 23.74 1.23 1.92
N VAL A 53 22.55 1.01 2.48
CA VAL A 53 21.37 1.87 2.33
C VAL A 53 20.89 2.29 3.71
N ALA A 54 20.54 3.56 3.89
CA ALA A 54 20.00 4.08 5.14
C ALA A 54 18.63 4.74 4.90
N PHE A 55 17.63 4.32 5.66
CA PHE A 55 16.30 4.93 5.70
C PHE A 55 16.23 5.94 6.83
N LEU A 56 16.03 7.21 6.50
CA LEU A 56 15.83 8.29 7.49
C LEU A 56 14.38 8.37 7.99
N SER A 57 13.44 7.75 7.27
CA SER A 57 12.03 7.62 7.63
C SER A 57 11.46 6.37 6.93
N ILE A 58 10.58 5.64 7.60
CA ILE A 58 9.78 4.55 7.01
C ILE A 58 8.35 4.97 6.71
N SER A 59 7.98 6.22 6.99
CA SER A 59 6.70 6.80 6.59
C SER A 59 6.87 7.74 5.40
N LYS A 60 5.89 7.72 4.50
CA LYS A 60 5.79 8.65 3.37
C LYS A 60 4.38 9.19 3.19
N ILE A 61 4.26 10.22 2.35
CA ILE A 61 2.99 10.83 1.95
C ILE A 61 2.60 10.27 0.59
N ASP A 62 1.43 9.63 0.54
CA ASP A 62 0.80 9.18 -0.69
C ASP A 62 -0.53 9.94 -0.86
N GLY A 63 -0.51 10.97 -1.71
CA GLY A 63 -1.64 11.91 -1.82
C GLY A 63 -1.83 12.66 -0.51
N ASP A 64 -2.99 12.47 0.14
CA ASP A 64 -3.34 13.12 1.40
C ASP A 64 -3.08 12.25 2.65
N VAL A 65 -2.54 11.05 2.47
CA VAL A 65 -2.39 10.07 3.56
C VAL A 65 -0.92 9.83 3.89
N PHE A 66 -0.58 9.96 5.17
CA PHE A 66 0.66 9.43 5.70
C PHE A 66 0.54 7.93 5.92
N ARG A 67 1.42 7.15 5.28
CA ARG A 67 1.48 5.71 5.44
C ARG A 67 2.91 5.21 5.56
N ASN A 68 3.08 4.03 6.12
CA ASN A 68 4.37 3.35 6.11
C ASN A 68 4.69 2.82 4.71
N LEU A 69 5.98 2.61 4.45
CA LEU A 69 6.46 1.89 3.29
C LEU A 69 5.83 0.49 3.26
N THR A 70 5.43 0.10 2.06
CA THR A 70 5.00 -1.27 1.79
C THR A 70 6.21 -2.18 1.72
N THR A 71 6.02 -3.49 1.91
CA THR A 71 7.11 -4.45 1.79
C THR A 71 7.79 -4.41 0.41
N GLY A 72 7.01 -4.17 -0.64
CA GLY A 72 7.55 -4.04 -2.00
C GLY A 72 8.47 -2.81 -2.15
N GLU A 73 8.06 -1.66 -1.63
CA GLU A 73 8.87 -0.43 -1.65
C GLU A 73 10.14 -0.60 -0.82
N TYR A 74 10.01 -1.15 0.40
CA TYR A 74 11.18 -1.46 1.23
C TYR A 74 12.15 -2.40 0.51
N THR A 75 11.67 -3.50 -0.07
CA THR A 75 12.50 -4.49 -0.77
C THR A 75 13.23 -3.89 -1.97
N GLN A 76 12.55 -3.02 -2.75
CA GLN A 76 13.19 -2.36 -3.90
C GLN A 76 14.31 -1.41 -3.48
N MET A 77 14.09 -0.63 -2.43
CA MET A 77 15.08 0.34 -1.94
C MET A 77 16.23 -0.33 -1.20
N SER A 78 15.92 -1.26 -0.29
CA SER A 78 16.91 -1.98 0.53
C SER A 78 17.74 -2.96 -0.31
N GLY A 79 17.15 -3.53 -1.38
CA GLY A 79 17.82 -4.39 -2.34
C GLY A 79 18.94 -3.70 -3.15
N ARG A 80 19.11 -2.38 -3.00
CA ARG A 80 20.29 -1.67 -3.54
C ARG A 80 21.54 -1.83 -2.68
N ALA A 81 21.41 -2.30 -1.44
CA ALA A 81 22.55 -2.56 -0.56
C ALA A 81 23.28 -3.85 -0.98
N GLY A 82 24.61 -3.77 -1.05
CA GLY A 82 25.50 -4.86 -1.48
C GLY A 82 25.77 -4.83 -2.98
N ARG A 83 27.04 -4.64 -3.36
CA ARG A 83 27.46 -4.66 -4.76
C ARG A 83 27.98 -6.04 -5.14
N ARG A 84 27.38 -6.65 -6.17
CA ARG A 84 27.77 -7.97 -6.69
C ARG A 84 29.25 -8.00 -7.03
N GLY A 85 29.97 -9.00 -6.51
CA GLY A 85 31.40 -9.20 -6.73
C GLY A 85 32.33 -8.26 -5.94
N MET A 86 31.80 -7.25 -5.25
CA MET A 86 32.60 -6.31 -4.45
C MET A 86 32.34 -6.44 -2.95
N ASP A 87 31.09 -6.59 -2.53
CA ASP A 87 30.70 -6.69 -1.13
C ASP A 87 30.20 -8.11 -0.81
N LYS A 88 30.65 -8.68 0.31
CA LYS A 88 30.17 -9.99 0.79
C LYS A 88 28.73 -9.93 1.30
N VAL A 89 28.35 -8.80 1.89
CA VAL A 89 27.03 -8.53 2.46
C VAL A 89 26.65 -7.08 2.20
N GLY A 90 25.37 -6.81 1.99
CA GLY A 90 24.80 -5.46 1.97
C GLY A 90 24.30 -5.08 3.36
N THR A 91 24.47 -3.82 3.76
CA THR A 91 23.99 -3.33 5.06
C THR A 91 22.83 -2.36 4.88
N VAL A 92 21.76 -2.56 5.63
CA VAL A 92 20.58 -1.69 5.63
C VAL A 92 20.39 -1.11 7.02
N LEU A 93 20.24 0.20 7.13
CA LEU A 93 20.04 0.93 8.38
C LEU A 93 18.66 1.60 8.37
N ILE A 94 17.94 1.53 9.48
CA ILE A 94 16.68 2.27 9.69
C ILE A 94 16.94 3.24 10.84
N ALA A 95 16.99 4.53 10.53
CA ALA A 95 17.25 5.63 11.45
C ALA A 95 16.04 6.59 11.43
N ASP A 96 14.85 6.07 11.73
CA ASP A 96 13.62 6.85 11.79
C ASP A 96 13.46 7.50 13.16
N GLU A 97 13.30 8.83 13.18
CA GLU A 97 13.10 9.63 14.38
C GLU A 97 11.87 9.20 15.18
N LYS A 98 10.82 8.71 14.51
CA LYS A 98 9.57 8.27 15.16
C LYS A 98 9.70 6.97 15.94
N ASN A 99 10.84 6.30 15.85
CA ASN A 99 11.15 5.04 16.52
C ASN A 99 9.99 4.01 16.44
N PRO A 100 9.66 3.53 15.22
CA PRO A 100 8.52 2.65 14.99
C PRO A 100 8.65 1.34 15.77
N SER A 101 7.50 0.76 16.18
CA SER A 101 7.50 -0.51 16.90
C SER A 101 8.09 -1.65 16.06
N ILE A 102 8.71 -2.62 16.75
CA ILE A 102 9.35 -3.78 16.10
C ILE A 102 8.39 -4.54 15.17
N ASN A 103 7.10 -4.63 15.55
CA ASN A 103 6.07 -5.29 14.75
C ASN A 103 5.84 -4.60 13.40
N VAL A 104 5.94 -3.28 13.35
CA VAL A 104 5.79 -2.50 12.10
C VAL A 104 6.99 -2.76 11.19
N ILE A 105 8.20 -2.72 11.75
CA ILE A 105 9.43 -3.00 11.01
C ILE A 105 9.41 -4.44 10.49
N GLN A 106 9.07 -5.41 11.33
CA GLN A 106 9.01 -6.82 10.95
C GLN A 106 8.00 -7.06 9.83
N LYS A 107 6.78 -6.49 9.93
CA LYS A 107 5.79 -6.56 8.84
C LYS A 107 6.29 -5.94 7.54
N MET A 108 7.03 -4.84 7.62
CA MET A 108 7.61 -4.19 6.44
C MET A 108 8.70 -5.07 5.78
N ILE A 109 9.55 -5.73 6.57
CA ILE A 109 10.66 -6.55 6.07
C ILE A 109 10.20 -7.93 5.59
N GLU A 110 9.40 -8.63 6.39
CA GLU A 110 9.00 -10.04 6.16
C GLU A 110 7.65 -10.16 5.45
N GLY A 111 6.94 -9.05 5.26
CA GLY A 111 5.63 -9.06 4.62
C GLY A 111 5.67 -9.57 3.18
N THR A 112 4.51 -10.00 2.69
CA THR A 112 4.38 -10.34 1.27
C THR A 112 4.30 -9.05 0.45
N PRO A 113 5.08 -8.91 -0.64
CA PRO A 113 4.92 -7.79 -1.56
C PRO A 113 3.47 -7.65 -2.03
N LEU A 114 3.03 -6.41 -2.25
CA LEU A 114 1.68 -6.12 -2.72
C LEU A 114 1.39 -6.90 -4.01
N LYS A 115 0.20 -7.51 -4.07
CA LYS A 115 -0.28 -8.14 -5.30
C LYS A 115 -0.41 -7.08 -6.38
N LEU A 116 0.00 -7.44 -7.60
CA LEU A 116 -0.19 -6.57 -8.75
C LEU A 116 -1.69 -6.43 -8.99
N ASN A 117 -2.20 -5.21 -8.85
CA ASN A 117 -3.59 -4.88 -9.14
C ASN A 117 -3.66 -4.09 -10.44
N SER A 118 -4.64 -4.40 -11.29
CA SER A 118 -4.83 -3.65 -12.54
C SER A 118 -5.26 -2.22 -12.24
N GLN A 119 -4.53 -1.25 -12.81
CA GLN A 119 -4.95 0.16 -12.85
C GLN A 119 -5.69 0.51 -14.15
N PHE A 120 -6.13 -0.49 -14.92
CA PHE A 120 -6.82 -0.25 -16.19
C PHE A 120 -8.08 0.59 -15.97
N LYS A 121 -8.13 1.75 -16.64
CA LYS A 121 -9.26 2.67 -16.69
C LYS A 121 -9.58 2.92 -18.15
N LEU A 122 -10.86 2.86 -18.49
CA LEU A 122 -11.31 3.21 -19.83
C LEU A 122 -11.21 4.73 -19.99
N SER A 123 -10.38 5.19 -20.92
CA SER A 123 -10.20 6.61 -21.24
C SER A 123 -10.71 6.92 -22.64
N PHE A 124 -11.13 8.16 -22.87
CA PHE A 124 -11.57 8.60 -24.21
C PHE A 124 -10.50 8.38 -25.28
N SER A 125 -9.23 8.64 -24.97
CA SER A 125 -8.12 8.41 -25.90
C SER A 125 -7.98 6.94 -26.30
N LEU A 126 -8.23 6.01 -25.36
CA LEU A 126 -8.21 4.57 -25.63
C LEU A 126 -9.36 4.18 -26.56
N ILE A 127 -10.57 4.69 -26.31
CA ILE A 127 -11.75 4.44 -27.16
C ILE A 127 -11.51 4.96 -28.58
N LEU A 128 -11.01 6.19 -28.72
CA LEU A 128 -10.72 6.78 -30.04
C LEU A 128 -9.64 5.99 -30.78
N THR A 129 -8.61 5.54 -30.07
CA THR A 129 -7.56 4.69 -30.66
C THR A 129 -8.12 3.34 -31.12
N ALA A 130 -9.00 2.72 -30.32
CA ALA A 130 -9.66 1.47 -30.66
C ALA A 130 -10.54 1.62 -31.91
N LEU A 131 -11.37 2.67 -31.97
CA LEU A 131 -12.21 2.99 -33.12
C LEU A 131 -11.37 3.24 -34.38
N ARG A 132 -10.29 4.01 -34.27
CA ARG A 132 -9.38 4.27 -35.40
C ARG A 132 -8.70 3.01 -35.92
N SER A 133 -8.38 2.07 -35.05
CA SER A 133 -7.77 0.79 -35.39
C SER A 133 -8.81 -0.31 -35.72
N ASN A 134 -10.10 0.03 -35.78
CA ASN A 134 -11.20 -0.92 -36.00
C ASN A 134 -11.23 -2.09 -34.99
N ILE A 135 -10.74 -1.85 -33.77
CA ILE A 135 -10.73 -2.79 -32.65
C ILE A 135 -11.93 -2.47 -31.76
N LYS A 136 -12.71 -3.49 -31.42
CA LYS A 136 -13.81 -3.37 -30.45
C LYS A 136 -13.27 -3.09 -29.06
N VAL A 137 -13.84 -2.10 -28.38
CA VAL A 137 -13.42 -1.71 -27.02
C VAL A 137 -13.66 -2.86 -26.05
N GLU A 138 -14.71 -3.64 -26.27
CA GLU A 138 -15.07 -4.84 -25.52
C GLU A 138 -13.94 -5.87 -25.54
N ASP A 139 -13.26 -6.04 -26.67
CA ASP A 139 -12.13 -6.98 -26.77
C ASP A 139 -10.92 -6.53 -25.95
N ILE A 140 -10.67 -5.22 -25.90
CA ILE A 140 -9.61 -4.63 -25.08
C ILE A 140 -9.94 -4.80 -23.59
N MET A 141 -11.19 -4.54 -23.21
CA MET A 141 -11.65 -4.71 -21.83
C MET A 141 -11.56 -6.17 -21.39
N ARG A 142 -12.01 -7.12 -22.22
CA ARG A 142 -11.97 -8.56 -21.92
C ARG A 142 -10.54 -9.09 -21.76
N LYS A 143 -9.60 -8.58 -22.55
CA LYS A 143 -8.17 -8.93 -22.46
C LYS A 143 -7.41 -8.14 -21.38
N SER A 144 -8.07 -7.22 -20.68
CA SER A 144 -7.42 -6.42 -19.63
C SER A 144 -7.04 -7.29 -18.42
N TYR A 145 -5.94 -6.95 -17.75
CA TYR A 145 -5.47 -7.66 -16.56
C TYR A 145 -6.51 -7.65 -15.41
N LYS A 146 -7.41 -6.64 -15.40
CA LYS A 146 -8.50 -6.52 -14.44
C LYS A 146 -9.50 -7.66 -14.58
N GLU A 147 -9.92 -7.95 -15.80
CA GLU A 147 -10.89 -9.02 -16.10
C GLU A 147 -10.24 -10.41 -16.07
N HIS A 148 -8.98 -10.52 -16.49
CA HIS A 148 -8.22 -11.77 -16.38
C HIS A 148 -8.09 -12.25 -14.93
N SER A 149 -7.92 -11.33 -13.98
CA SER A 149 -7.82 -11.66 -12.55
C SER A 149 -9.14 -12.15 -11.95
N LYS A 150 -10.29 -11.69 -12.47
CA LYS A 150 -11.62 -12.19 -12.05
C LYS A 150 -11.87 -13.58 -12.60
N GLN A 151 -11.69 -13.77 -13.90
CA GLN A 151 -11.91 -15.06 -14.57
C GLN A 151 -11.10 -16.20 -13.95
N LYS A 152 -9.87 -15.93 -13.50
CA LYS A 152 -9.01 -16.93 -12.86
C LYS A 152 -9.42 -17.29 -11.43
N ASN A 153 -10.15 -16.40 -10.75
CA ASN A 153 -10.61 -16.61 -9.37
C ASN A 153 -12.07 -17.05 -9.29
N GLU A 154 -12.87 -16.93 -10.38
CA GLU A 154 -14.27 -17.35 -10.42
C GLU A 154 -14.47 -18.79 -9.92
N ASP A 155 -13.67 -19.75 -10.40
CA ASP A 155 -13.74 -21.15 -9.94
C ASP A 155 -13.42 -21.29 -8.44
N LYS A 156 -12.44 -20.54 -7.94
CA LYS A 156 -12.08 -20.55 -6.52
C LYS A 156 -13.14 -19.90 -5.66
N ASP A 157 -13.76 -18.83 -6.14
CA ASP A 157 -14.81 -18.11 -5.45
C ASP A 157 -16.10 -18.96 -5.42
N LEU A 158 -16.42 -19.68 -6.50
CA LEU A 158 -17.48 -20.70 -6.53
C LEU A 158 -17.23 -21.83 -5.53
N ILE A 159 -16.03 -22.41 -5.51
CA ILE A 159 -15.67 -23.45 -4.53
C ILE A 159 -15.77 -22.91 -3.10
N ARG A 160 -15.36 -21.65 -2.88
CA ARG A 160 -15.43 -21.01 -1.56
C ARG A 160 -16.87 -20.71 -1.14
N LEU A 161 -17.74 -20.33 -2.07
CA LEU A 161 -19.18 -20.17 -1.83
C LEU A 161 -19.81 -21.50 -1.43
N ILE A 162 -19.55 -22.57 -2.18
CA ILE A 162 -20.04 -23.92 -1.86
C ILE A 162 -19.53 -24.36 -0.48
N ALA A 163 -18.25 -24.15 -0.18
CA ALA A 163 -17.68 -24.50 1.13
C ALA A 163 -18.27 -23.67 2.29
N LEU A 164 -18.64 -22.41 2.03
CA LEU A 164 -19.33 -21.56 3.00
C LEU A 164 -20.80 -22.00 3.17
N GLU A 165 -21.46 -22.43 2.11
CA GLU A 165 -22.82 -23.00 2.16
C GLU A 165 -22.83 -24.33 2.93
N ASP A 166 -21.86 -25.22 2.71
CA ASP A 166 -21.72 -26.50 3.39
C ASP A 166 -21.25 -26.34 4.86
N GLY A 167 -20.40 -25.34 5.14
CA GLY A 167 -19.93 -25.00 6.48
C GLY A 167 -20.96 -24.25 7.33
N SER A 168 -22.00 -23.69 6.69
CA SER A 168 -23.14 -23.11 7.37
C SER A 168 -24.00 -24.26 7.88
N LYS A 169 -23.72 -24.73 9.11
CA LYS A 169 -24.72 -25.49 9.87
C LYS A 169 -26.02 -24.71 9.75
N ARG A 170 -27.04 -25.30 9.12
CA ARG A 170 -28.42 -24.82 9.21
C ARG A 170 -28.77 -24.80 10.70
N VAL A 171 -28.51 -23.68 11.36
CA VAL A 171 -29.13 -23.38 12.63
C VAL A 171 -30.58 -23.18 12.24
N GLU A 172 -31.45 -24.11 12.66
CA GLU A 172 -32.89 -23.90 12.58
C GLU A 172 -33.22 -22.69 13.47
N CYS A 173 -33.20 -21.51 12.85
CA CYS A 173 -33.73 -20.31 13.44
C CYS A 173 -35.21 -20.29 13.05
N PHE A 174 -36.09 -20.36 14.06
CA PHE A 174 -37.54 -20.46 13.83
C PHE A 174 -38.10 -19.27 13.03
N ASP A 175 -37.45 -18.10 13.05
CA ASP A 175 -37.61 -17.01 12.08
C ASP A 175 -36.52 -15.93 12.30
N ILE A 176 -35.52 -15.87 11.42
CA ILE A 176 -34.44 -14.85 11.52
C ILE A 176 -34.97 -13.43 11.34
N TYR A 177 -36.06 -13.26 10.58
CA TYR A 177 -36.68 -11.96 10.35
C TYR A 177 -37.38 -11.46 11.62
N GLN A 178 -37.97 -12.36 12.40
CA GLN A 178 -38.53 -12.00 13.72
C GLN A 178 -37.44 -11.53 14.68
N TYR A 179 -36.26 -12.17 14.68
CA TYR A 179 -35.13 -11.75 15.53
C TYR A 179 -34.55 -10.39 15.10
N ILE A 180 -34.39 -10.15 13.79
CA ILE A 180 -33.94 -8.86 13.27
C ILE A 180 -34.95 -7.75 13.62
N ASN A 181 -36.25 -8.00 13.43
CA ASN A 181 -37.29 -7.04 13.78
C ASN A 181 -37.28 -6.69 15.27
N ILE A 182 -37.11 -7.69 16.15
CA ILE A 182 -37.00 -7.46 17.60
C ILE A 182 -35.76 -6.62 17.94
N LEU A 183 -34.62 -6.83 17.26
CA LEU A 183 -33.41 -6.03 17.47
C LEU A 183 -33.58 -4.58 17.03
N GLU A 184 -34.21 -4.34 15.88
CA GLU A 184 -34.52 -2.99 15.40
C GLU A 184 -35.48 -2.29 16.37
N GLU A 185 -36.51 -2.99 16.85
CA GLU A 185 -37.48 -2.47 17.81
C GLU A 185 -36.83 -2.14 19.16
N LEU A 186 -35.95 -3.00 19.68
CA LEU A 186 -35.16 -2.74 20.89
C LEU A 186 -34.24 -1.51 20.74
N CYS A 187 -33.57 -1.38 19.59
CA CYS A 187 -32.72 -0.21 19.31
C CYS A 187 -33.55 1.08 19.23
N PHE A 188 -34.72 1.01 18.60
CA PHE A 188 -35.65 2.13 18.50
C PHE A 188 -36.20 2.56 19.88
N VAL A 189 -36.65 1.62 20.71
CA VAL A 189 -37.15 1.89 22.06
C VAL A 189 -36.06 2.49 22.94
N ASN A 190 -34.85 1.91 22.95
CA ASN A 190 -33.73 2.42 23.74
C ASN A 190 -33.34 3.85 23.32
N THR A 191 -33.30 4.13 22.02
CA THR A 191 -33.02 5.48 21.51
C THR A 191 -34.10 6.48 21.93
N THR A 192 -35.36 6.06 21.88
CA THR A 192 -36.51 6.89 22.28
C THR A 192 -36.49 7.18 23.78
N MET A 193 -36.17 6.18 24.62
CA MET A 193 -36.06 6.33 26.07
C MET A 193 -34.91 7.27 26.46
N LEU A 194 -33.74 7.13 25.82
CA LEU A 194 -32.59 8.02 26.02
C LEU A 194 -32.94 9.46 25.66
N ARG A 195 -33.64 9.69 24.55
CA ARG A 195 -34.07 11.04 24.13
C ARG A 195 -35.15 11.64 25.03
N LYS A 196 -36.12 10.84 25.47
CA LYS A 196 -37.28 11.32 26.24
C LYS A 196 -36.93 11.62 27.69
N HIS A 197 -36.11 10.78 28.32
CA HIS A 197 -35.80 10.89 29.75
C HIS A 197 -34.46 11.57 30.03
N ASN A 198 -33.64 11.80 28.98
CA ASN A 198 -32.31 12.39 29.04
C ASN A 198 -31.52 12.01 30.32
N PRO A 199 -31.36 10.70 30.61
CA PRO A 199 -30.84 10.23 31.90
C PRO A 199 -29.35 10.54 32.10
N ILE A 200 -28.64 10.94 31.05
CA ILE A 200 -27.21 11.25 31.05
C ILE A 200 -27.05 12.78 31.10
N LYS A 201 -26.36 13.28 32.12
CA LYS A 201 -26.08 14.71 32.32
C LYS A 201 -24.63 15.05 31.96
N PRO A 202 -24.32 16.33 31.67
CA PRO A 202 -22.95 16.77 31.48
C PRO A 202 -22.09 16.46 32.72
N GLY A 203 -21.05 15.63 32.54
CA GLY A 203 -20.14 15.20 33.62
C GLY A 203 -20.29 13.74 34.03
N ASP A 204 -21.33 13.04 33.58
CA ASP A 204 -21.50 11.61 33.87
C ASP A 204 -20.51 10.73 33.10
N ILE A 205 -19.97 9.71 33.78
CA ILE A 205 -19.07 8.73 33.16
C ILE A 205 -19.93 7.66 32.47
N VAL A 206 -19.90 7.63 31.15
CA VAL A 206 -20.64 6.65 30.33
C VAL A 206 -19.66 5.68 29.68
N MET A 207 -19.92 4.37 29.82
CA MET A 207 -19.15 3.34 29.15
C MET A 207 -19.73 3.05 27.76
N LEU A 208 -19.07 3.54 26.71
CA LEU A 208 -19.41 3.22 25.32
C LEU A 208 -18.66 1.96 24.89
N LYS A 209 -19.39 0.86 24.68
CA LYS A 209 -18.81 -0.41 24.24
C LYS A 209 -19.12 -0.64 22.77
N ILE A 210 -18.16 -0.33 21.90
CA ILE A 210 -18.22 -0.69 20.49
C ILE A 210 -17.63 -2.10 20.35
N ILE A 211 -18.46 -3.07 19.98
CA ILE A 211 -17.98 -4.41 19.63
C ILE A 211 -17.45 -4.31 18.20
N HIS A 212 -16.14 -4.54 18.03
CA HIS A 212 -15.43 -4.38 16.76
C HIS A 212 -16.15 -5.06 15.59
N TYR A 213 -16.39 -4.29 14.53
CA TYR A 213 -16.53 -4.82 13.18
C TYR A 213 -15.15 -5.30 12.75
N VAL A 214 -14.90 -6.60 12.81
CA VAL A 214 -13.74 -7.22 12.17
C VAL A 214 -13.94 -7.03 10.66
N ARG A 215 -13.11 -6.17 10.06
CA ARG A 215 -12.94 -6.09 8.60
C ARG A 215 -11.90 -7.09 8.16
#